data_AF-A0A967UYG9-F1
#
_entry.id   AF-A0A967UYG9-F1
#
_cell.length_a   1.000
_cell.length_b   1.000
_cell.length_c   1.000
_cell.angle_alpha   90.00
_cell.angle_beta   90.00
_cell.angle_gamma   90.00
#
_symmetry.space_group_name_H-M   'P 1'
#
loop_
_entity.id
_entity.type
_entity.pdbx_description
1 polymer ?
#
loop_
_entity_poly.entity_id
_entity_poly.type
_entity_poly.pdbx_seq_one_letter_code
_entity_poly.pdbx_strand_id
1 'polypeptide(L)'
;PTDPLKAVPGVCGCWHPESSADVDTDGTPDCAGLFGAFDSYGAGAAPYSVTLADLDGNGTLELITTTFGTPEVFVRRGFADGTFAGTPLRLGSGVGALDVTTADLNGDGALDLLTANPASPGYVGVWLGNGDRTFGARTDVVMGQQPAYVIAPDLDGDGDLDLVTANRNS
;
A
#
# COMPACT_ATOMS: atom_id res chain seq x y z
N PRO A 1 27.48 29.20 -24.51
CA PRO A 1 26.21 29.72 -25.06
C PRO A 1 25.98 29.22 -26.50
N THR A 2 25.48 27.99 -26.63
CA THR A 2 24.58 27.47 -27.67
C THR A 2 24.52 25.95 -27.48
N ASP A 3 23.68 25.51 -26.55
CA ASP A 3 23.31 24.09 -26.45
C ASP A 3 22.19 23.81 -27.47
N PRO A 4 22.41 22.93 -28.47
CA PRO A 4 21.43 22.61 -29.50
C PRO A 4 20.25 21.76 -29.02
N LEU A 5 20.21 21.34 -27.74
CA LEU A 5 19.10 20.57 -27.16
C LEU A 5 18.09 21.41 -26.36
N LYS A 6 18.10 22.74 -26.53
CA LYS A 6 17.05 23.62 -26.03
C LYS A 6 15.74 23.46 -26.83
N ALA A 7 15.21 22.25 -26.88
CA ALA A 7 13.92 21.91 -27.46
C ALA A 7 12.84 22.04 -26.37
N VAL A 8 12.16 23.19 -26.40
CA VAL A 8 10.90 23.51 -25.69
C VAL A 8 10.98 23.59 -24.15
N PRO A 9 10.60 24.72 -23.53
CA PRO A 9 10.42 24.78 -22.08
C PRO A 9 9.31 23.79 -21.63
N GLY A 10 9.59 22.95 -20.63
CA GLY A 10 8.53 22.44 -19.75
C GLY A 10 8.26 20.94 -19.68
N VAL A 11 9.18 20.02 -20.04
CA VAL A 11 8.92 18.59 -19.76
C VAL A 11 10.20 17.88 -19.32
N CYS A 12 10.38 17.67 -18.01
CA CYS A 12 11.12 16.49 -17.56
C CYS A 12 10.27 15.28 -17.96
N GLY A 13 10.85 14.30 -18.64
CA GLY A 13 10.15 13.15 -19.25
C GLY A 13 9.52 12.16 -18.26
N CYS A 14 9.13 12.62 -17.06
CA CYS A 14 8.56 11.84 -15.97
C CYS A 14 7.07 12.17 -15.78
N TRP A 15 6.25 12.23 -16.84
CA TRP A 15 4.78 12.27 -16.78
C TRP A 15 4.11 13.23 -15.75
N HIS A 16 4.81 14.26 -15.26
CA HIS A 16 4.28 15.25 -14.31
C HIS A 16 4.28 16.63 -14.97
N PRO A 17 3.11 17.20 -15.32
CA PRO A 17 3.05 18.40 -16.16
C PRO A 17 3.41 19.73 -15.46
N GLU A 18 3.58 19.77 -14.14
CA GLU A 18 3.34 21.04 -13.43
C GLU A 18 4.51 21.62 -12.58
N SER A 19 5.65 20.95 -12.35
CA SER A 19 6.62 21.51 -11.35
C SER A 19 8.11 21.18 -11.45
N SER A 20 8.59 20.48 -12.48
CA SER A 20 10.02 20.13 -12.57
C SER A 20 10.85 21.24 -13.23
N ALA A 21 10.97 22.39 -12.58
CA ALA A 21 11.99 23.36 -12.97
C ALA A 21 13.36 22.87 -12.50
N ASP A 22 14.34 22.90 -13.41
CA ASP A 22 15.77 22.75 -13.12
C ASP A 22 16.18 23.76 -12.04
N VAL A 23 16.60 23.27 -10.87
CA VAL A 23 16.82 24.09 -9.66
C VAL A 23 18.28 24.54 -9.55
N ASP A 24 19.17 24.07 -10.42
CA ASP A 24 20.56 24.51 -10.41
C ASP A 24 21.04 25.06 -11.77
N THR A 25 22.33 25.38 -11.84
CA THR A 25 22.92 26.11 -12.98
C THR A 25 24.00 25.29 -13.68
N ASP A 26 24.08 23.99 -13.40
CA ASP A 26 25.16 23.13 -13.90
C ASP A 26 24.90 22.63 -15.34
N GLY A 27 23.67 22.82 -15.84
CA GLY A 27 23.29 22.51 -17.22
C GLY A 27 22.93 21.04 -17.44
N THR A 28 22.73 20.26 -16.38
CA THR A 28 22.10 18.94 -16.46
C THR A 28 20.64 19.03 -16.04
N PRO A 29 19.67 18.59 -16.88
CA PRO A 29 18.27 18.48 -16.45
C PRO A 29 18.13 17.30 -15.49
N ASP A 30 18.56 17.48 -14.24
CA ASP A 30 18.29 16.54 -13.18
C ASP A 30 17.05 17.00 -12.40
N CYS A 31 16.22 16.03 -12.01
CA CYS A 31 15.07 16.31 -11.15
C CYS A 31 15.53 16.43 -9.69
N ALA A 32 16.68 17.07 -9.43
CA ALA A 32 17.18 17.25 -8.08
C ALA A 32 16.23 18.18 -7.31
N GLY A 33 15.63 17.63 -6.24
CA GLY A 33 14.64 18.34 -5.42
C GLY A 33 13.17 18.01 -5.73
N LEU A 34 12.88 17.08 -6.65
CA LEU A 34 11.51 16.62 -6.90
C LEU A 34 10.93 15.79 -5.73
N PHE A 35 11.80 15.13 -4.97
CA PHE A 35 11.45 14.46 -3.72
C PHE A 35 11.92 15.35 -2.57
N GLY A 36 10.98 15.76 -1.72
CA GLY A 36 11.28 16.49 -0.49
C GLY A 36 12.12 15.66 0.49
N ALA A 37 12.32 16.18 1.70
CA ALA A 37 12.93 15.39 2.77
C ALA A 37 12.16 14.07 2.96
N PHE A 38 12.88 12.95 3.08
CA PHE A 38 12.25 11.68 3.39
C PHE A 38 11.98 11.61 4.89
N ASP A 39 10.75 11.28 5.26
CA ASP A 39 10.41 10.93 6.63
C ASP A 39 10.52 9.42 6.83
N SER A 40 10.85 9.01 8.05
CA SER A 40 10.93 7.60 8.43
C SER A 40 9.88 7.28 9.48
N TYR A 41 9.08 6.25 9.20
CA TYR A 41 7.99 5.82 10.08
C TYR A 41 8.28 4.41 10.58
N GLY A 42 8.36 4.25 11.90
CA GLY A 42 8.53 2.93 12.50
C GLY A 42 7.33 2.03 12.19
N ALA A 43 7.59 0.90 11.54
CA ALA A 43 6.60 -0.08 11.08
C ALA A 43 6.88 -1.48 11.64
N GLY A 44 7.37 -1.58 12.88
CA GLY A 44 7.72 -2.86 13.50
C GLY A 44 9.04 -3.45 13.00
N ALA A 45 9.30 -4.72 13.33
CA ALA A 45 10.56 -5.40 12.99
C ALA A 45 10.45 -6.13 11.64
N ALA A 46 11.37 -5.82 10.72
CA ALA A 46 11.43 -6.39 9.37
C ALA A 46 10.10 -6.20 8.58
N PRO A 47 9.75 -4.95 8.21
CA PRO A 47 8.62 -4.71 7.32
C PRO A 47 8.84 -5.42 5.99
N TYR A 48 7.77 -5.98 5.42
CA TYR A 48 7.85 -6.84 4.23
C TYR A 48 7.03 -6.31 3.04
N SER A 49 5.76 -5.94 3.27
CA SER A 49 4.89 -5.32 2.28
C SER A 49 4.25 -4.05 2.84
N VAL A 50 3.87 -3.14 1.95
CA VAL A 50 3.26 -1.86 2.27
C VAL A 50 2.18 -1.54 1.25
N THR A 51 1.06 -0.99 1.71
CA THR A 51 0.02 -0.42 0.85
C THR A 51 -0.51 0.90 1.43
N LEU A 52 -1.17 1.69 0.60
CA LEU A 52 -1.80 2.96 0.96
C LEU A 52 -3.29 2.90 0.61
N ALA A 53 -4.16 3.31 1.55
CA ALA A 53 -5.60 3.28 1.35
C ALA A 53 -6.28 4.37 2.18
N ASP A 54 -7.35 4.99 1.65
CA ASP A 54 -8.21 5.91 2.42
C ASP A 54 -9.24 5.09 3.19
N LEU A 55 -8.91 4.72 4.43
CA LEU A 55 -9.70 3.78 5.22
C LEU A 55 -10.88 4.45 5.96
N ASP A 56 -10.94 5.78 5.97
CA ASP A 56 -12.06 6.54 6.55
C ASP A 56 -12.76 7.49 5.57
N GLY A 57 -12.44 7.41 4.27
CA GLY A 57 -13.08 8.19 3.21
C GLY A 57 -12.84 9.70 3.30
N ASN A 58 -11.76 10.12 3.98
CA ASN A 58 -11.48 11.53 4.25
C ASN A 58 -10.58 12.20 3.18
N GLY A 59 -10.14 11.44 2.17
CA GLY A 59 -9.25 11.89 1.10
C GLY A 59 -7.76 11.84 1.43
N THR A 60 -7.38 11.32 2.61
CA THR A 60 -5.98 11.08 2.99
C THR A 60 -5.73 9.58 3.09
N LEU A 61 -4.53 9.15 2.71
CA LEU A 61 -4.19 7.73 2.68
C LEU A 61 -3.55 7.30 3.99
N GLU A 62 -4.03 6.23 4.60
CA GLU A 62 -3.33 5.51 5.66
C GLU A 62 -2.16 4.68 5.13
N LEU A 63 -1.10 4.59 5.94
CA LEU A 63 0.03 3.68 5.72
C LEU A 63 -0.24 2.34 6.37
N ILE A 64 -0.28 1.28 5.57
CA ILE A 64 -0.54 -0.09 6.03
C ILE A 64 0.71 -0.92 5.75
N THR A 65 1.24 -1.61 6.75
CA THR A 65 2.51 -2.36 6.62
C THR A 65 2.41 -3.72 7.29
N THR A 66 2.87 -4.77 6.60
CA THR A 66 3.09 -6.10 7.19
C THR A 66 4.52 -6.22 7.69
N THR A 67 4.70 -7.02 8.73
CA THR A 67 6.02 -7.38 9.23
C THR A 67 6.24 -8.87 9.23
N PHE A 68 7.46 -9.29 8.93
CA PHE A 68 7.87 -10.68 9.09
C PHE A 68 8.29 -10.99 10.53
N GLY A 69 8.83 -10.00 11.24
CA GLY A 69 9.39 -10.16 12.58
C GLY A 69 8.36 -10.14 13.72
N THR A 70 7.18 -9.57 13.50
CA THR A 70 6.07 -9.59 14.46
C THR A 70 4.77 -10.04 13.77
N PRO A 71 3.81 -10.65 14.50
CA PRO A 71 2.58 -11.19 13.92
C PRO A 71 1.52 -10.10 13.71
N GLU A 72 1.95 -8.91 13.29
CA GLU A 72 1.15 -7.69 13.28
C GLU A 72 1.14 -7.05 11.89
N VAL A 73 -0.02 -6.53 11.51
CA VAL A 73 -0.16 -5.48 10.49
C VAL A 73 -0.31 -4.15 11.20
N PHE A 74 0.46 -3.16 10.77
CA PHE A 74 0.42 -1.81 11.30
C PHE A 74 -0.39 -0.92 10.36
N VAL A 75 -1.36 -0.20 10.90
CA VAL A 75 -2.10 0.85 10.20
C VAL A 75 -1.79 2.19 10.86
N ARG A 76 -1.25 3.13 10.11
CA ARG A 76 -0.84 4.45 10.60
C ARG A 76 -1.59 5.53 9.84
N ARG A 77 -2.15 6.48 10.59
CA ARG A 77 -2.93 7.60 10.05
C ARG A 77 -2.08 8.46 9.12
N GLY A 78 -2.62 8.75 7.94
CA GLY A 78 -2.07 9.74 7.03
C GLY A 78 -2.66 11.13 7.21
N PHE A 79 -2.00 12.09 6.61
CA PHE A 79 -2.39 13.49 6.58
C PHE A 79 -2.27 14.05 5.16
N ALA A 80 -2.97 15.15 4.89
CA ALA A 80 -3.03 15.76 3.56
C ALA A 80 -1.68 16.29 3.04
N ASP A 81 -0.71 16.47 3.94
CA ASP A 81 0.67 16.85 3.62
C ASP A 81 1.56 15.63 3.28
N GLY A 82 0.99 14.42 3.25
CA GLY A 82 1.71 13.17 2.98
C GLY A 82 2.46 12.61 4.19
N THR A 83 2.34 13.23 5.36
CA THR A 83 2.95 12.71 6.58
C THR A 83 2.09 11.63 7.25
N PHE A 84 2.71 10.80 8.09
CA PHE A 84 2.01 9.78 8.87
C PHE A 84 2.28 9.94 10.37
N ALA A 85 1.24 10.00 11.19
CA ALA A 85 1.42 10.25 12.62
C ALA A 85 0.52 9.39 13.51
N GLY A 86 0.71 9.54 14.83
CA GLY A 86 -0.07 8.83 15.84
C GLY A 86 0.47 7.45 16.21
N THR A 87 -0.17 6.83 17.19
CA THR A 87 0.08 5.43 17.55
C THR A 87 -0.54 4.54 16.49
N PRO A 88 0.21 3.64 15.84
CA PRO A 88 -0.36 2.77 14.83
C PRO A 88 -1.34 1.78 15.46
N LEU A 89 -2.47 1.56 14.78
CA LEU A 89 -3.32 0.41 15.05
C LEU A 89 -2.55 -0.86 14.67
N ARG A 90 -2.70 -1.90 15.48
CA ARG A 90 -2.02 -3.19 15.31
C ARG A 90 -3.08 -4.27 15.15
N LEU A 91 -3.12 -4.89 13.99
CA LEU A 91 -4.01 -6.01 13.70
C LEU A 91 -3.21 -7.31 13.76
N GLY A 92 -3.71 -8.30 14.49
CA GLY A 92 -3.05 -9.59 14.63
C GLY A 92 -3.13 -10.41 13.36
N SER A 93 -2.20 -10.25 12.43
CA SER A 93 -2.18 -10.96 11.15
C SER A 93 -1.73 -12.41 11.24
N GLY A 94 -1.17 -12.81 12.38
CA GLY A 94 -0.42 -14.05 12.46
C GLY A 94 0.98 -13.86 11.91
N VAL A 95 1.83 -14.87 12.10
CA VAL A 95 3.25 -14.76 11.79
C VAL A 95 3.48 -14.82 10.28
N GLY A 96 4.19 -13.83 9.75
CA GLY A 96 4.82 -13.90 8.43
C GLY A 96 3.92 -13.54 7.26
N ALA A 97 2.96 -12.64 7.43
CA ALA A 97 2.20 -12.07 6.32
C ALA A 97 3.16 -11.48 5.26
N LEU A 98 3.07 -11.98 4.04
CA LEU A 98 3.96 -11.59 2.93
C LEU A 98 3.40 -10.47 2.08
N ASP A 99 2.10 -10.25 2.16
CA ASP A 99 1.45 -9.20 1.39
C ASP A 99 0.25 -8.65 2.14
N VAL A 100 -0.10 -7.41 1.82
CA VAL A 100 -1.28 -6.72 2.34
C VAL A 100 -1.91 -5.89 1.23
N THR A 101 -3.22 -6.02 1.09
CA THR A 101 -4.03 -5.21 0.17
C THR A 101 -5.33 -4.82 0.84
N THR A 102 -6.07 -3.92 0.18
CA THR A 102 -7.39 -3.48 0.64
C THR A 102 -8.38 -3.51 -0.51
N ALA A 103 -9.62 -3.89 -0.20
CA ALA A 103 -10.73 -3.93 -1.14
C ALA A 103 -12.06 -3.92 -0.37
N ASP A 104 -13.13 -3.41 -0.96
CA ASP A 104 -14.49 -3.52 -0.40
C ASP A 104 -15.07 -4.88 -0.80
N LEU A 105 -14.85 -5.92 0.03
CA LEU A 105 -15.22 -7.30 -0.32
C LEU A 105 -16.71 -7.57 -0.07
N ASN A 106 -17.34 -6.80 0.80
CA ASN A 106 -18.73 -7.01 1.21
C ASN A 106 -19.70 -5.99 0.60
N GLY A 107 -19.20 -5.02 -0.18
CA GLY A 107 -19.97 -4.02 -0.90
C GLY A 107 -20.60 -2.96 0.01
N ASP A 108 -20.04 -2.72 1.20
CA ASP A 108 -20.58 -1.76 2.15
C ASP A 108 -19.99 -0.34 2.01
N GLY A 109 -19.02 -0.17 1.12
CA GLY A 109 -18.32 1.08 0.84
C GLY A 109 -17.13 1.35 1.75
N ALA A 110 -16.85 0.50 2.74
CA ALA A 110 -15.63 0.54 3.53
C ALA A 110 -14.57 -0.39 2.94
N LEU A 111 -13.31 0.03 3.00
CA LEU A 111 -12.20 -0.82 2.59
C LEU A 111 -11.89 -1.87 3.65
N ASP A 112 -11.97 -3.13 3.26
CA ASP A 112 -11.51 -4.27 4.05
C ASP A 112 -10.00 -4.47 3.88
N LEU A 113 -9.38 -5.17 4.83
CA LEU A 113 -7.95 -5.48 4.81
C LEU A 113 -7.73 -6.97 4.59
N LEU A 114 -6.84 -7.31 3.66
CA LEU A 114 -6.48 -8.68 3.31
C LEU A 114 -4.99 -8.89 3.47
N THR A 115 -4.59 -10.06 3.98
CA THR A 115 -3.18 -10.45 4.12
C THR A 115 -2.90 -11.83 3.56
N ALA A 116 -1.83 -11.99 2.79
CA ALA A 116 -1.36 -13.29 2.33
C ALA A 116 -0.43 -13.93 3.38
N ASN A 117 -0.83 -15.07 3.96
CA ASN A 117 -0.07 -15.73 5.02
C ASN A 117 0.41 -17.13 4.56
N PRO A 118 1.73 -17.34 4.35
CA PRO A 118 2.32 -18.55 3.78
C PRO A 118 2.45 -19.71 4.79
N ALA A 119 1.62 -19.71 5.84
CA ALA A 119 1.60 -20.76 6.85
C ALA A 119 1.27 -22.13 6.22
N SER A 120 1.27 -23.19 7.03
CA SER A 120 0.85 -24.53 6.60
C SER A 120 -0.25 -25.04 7.52
N PRO A 121 -1.53 -25.05 7.10
CA PRO A 121 -2.02 -24.61 5.78
C PRO A 121 -1.90 -23.09 5.58
N GLY A 122 -1.75 -22.66 4.32
CA GLY A 122 -1.70 -21.25 3.95
C GLY A 122 -3.10 -20.64 3.91
N TYR A 123 -3.22 -19.36 4.23
CA TYR A 123 -4.50 -18.68 4.32
C TYR A 123 -4.41 -17.19 3.98
N VAL A 124 -5.55 -16.61 3.61
CA VAL A 124 -5.74 -15.16 3.57
C VAL A 124 -6.45 -14.72 4.85
N GLY A 125 -5.83 -13.81 5.60
CA GLY A 125 -6.49 -13.17 6.74
C GLY A 125 -7.28 -11.97 6.25
N VAL A 126 -8.55 -11.87 6.64
CA VAL A 126 -9.51 -10.83 6.22
C VAL A 126 -10.03 -10.10 7.45
N TRP A 127 -10.03 -8.77 7.40
CA TRP A 127 -10.70 -7.92 8.38
C TRP A 127 -11.65 -7.00 7.65
N LEU A 128 -12.94 -7.07 7.99
CA LEU A 128 -13.91 -6.14 7.44
C LEU A 128 -13.69 -4.73 8.01
N GLY A 129 -13.65 -3.73 7.15
CA GLY A 129 -13.50 -2.33 7.53
C GLY A 129 -14.80 -1.76 8.09
N ASN A 130 -14.71 -0.79 9.00
CA ASN A 130 -15.87 -0.04 9.48
C ASN A 130 -15.97 1.37 8.87
N GLY A 131 -15.07 1.72 7.94
CA GLY A 131 -15.04 3.05 7.29
C GLY A 131 -14.54 4.18 8.20
N ASP A 132 -13.85 3.87 9.30
CA ASP A 132 -13.31 4.85 10.25
C ASP A 132 -11.86 4.52 10.69
N ARG A 133 -11.14 3.74 9.86
CA ARG A 133 -9.86 3.04 10.15
C ARG A 133 -9.93 1.95 11.21
N THR A 134 -11.11 1.61 11.72
CA THR A 134 -11.26 0.44 12.57
C THR A 134 -11.73 -0.76 11.76
N PHE A 135 -11.49 -1.95 12.33
CA PHE A 135 -11.69 -3.22 11.66
C PHE A 135 -12.44 -4.18 12.59
N GLY A 136 -13.28 -5.01 11.98
CA GLY A 136 -13.96 -6.10 12.65
C GLY A 136 -13.03 -7.24 13.08
N ALA A 137 -13.64 -8.33 13.55
CA ALA A 137 -12.89 -9.54 13.88
C ALA A 137 -12.27 -10.15 12.62
N ARG A 138 -11.06 -10.68 12.76
CA ARG A 138 -10.36 -11.40 11.71
C ARG A 138 -11.11 -12.68 11.33
N THR A 139 -11.23 -12.93 10.03
CA THR A 139 -11.64 -14.21 9.46
C THR A 139 -10.52 -14.78 8.59
N ASP A 140 -10.27 -16.09 8.65
CA ASP A 140 -9.26 -16.75 7.84
C ASP A 140 -9.90 -17.57 6.72
N VAL A 141 -9.49 -17.31 5.47
CA VAL A 141 -9.87 -18.10 4.30
C VAL A 141 -8.71 -19.02 3.95
N VAL A 142 -8.90 -20.32 4.16
CA VAL A 142 -7.85 -21.33 3.93
C VAL A 142 -7.67 -21.58 2.44
N MET A 143 -6.46 -21.33 1.94
CA MET A 143 -6.06 -21.55 0.53
C MET A 143 -5.36 -22.89 0.32
N GLY A 144 -4.86 -23.49 1.42
CA GLY A 144 -4.18 -24.78 1.42
C GLY A 144 -2.70 -24.70 1.02
N GLN A 145 -2.39 -24.03 -0.09
CA GLN A 145 -1.01 -23.72 -0.51
C GLN A 145 -0.55 -22.39 0.10
N GLN A 146 0.76 -22.13 0.14
CA GLN A 146 1.36 -21.00 0.85
C GLN A 146 1.20 -19.67 0.08
N PRO A 147 0.17 -18.84 0.32
CA PRO A 147 -0.02 -17.60 -0.45
C PRO A 147 1.12 -16.62 -0.18
N ALA A 148 1.65 -16.06 -1.27
CA ALA A 148 2.65 -15.00 -1.25
C ALA A 148 2.06 -13.63 -1.52
N TYR A 149 1.09 -13.56 -2.44
CA TYR A 149 0.41 -12.34 -2.86
C TYR A 149 -1.09 -12.58 -2.91
N VAL A 150 -1.85 -11.50 -2.69
CA VAL A 150 -3.32 -11.54 -2.73
C VAL A 150 -3.87 -10.30 -3.41
N ILE A 151 -4.84 -10.49 -4.29
CA ILE A 151 -5.63 -9.41 -4.89
C ILE A 151 -7.11 -9.80 -4.84
N ALA A 152 -8.00 -8.80 -4.92
CA ALA A 152 -9.44 -9.00 -4.93
C ALA A 152 -10.13 -8.28 -6.12
N PRO A 153 -9.90 -8.72 -7.37
CA PRO A 153 -10.62 -8.20 -8.54
C PRO A 153 -11.98 -8.89 -8.74
N ASP A 154 -12.92 -8.23 -9.39
CA ASP A 154 -14.07 -8.90 -10.03
C ASP A 154 -13.58 -9.57 -11.33
N LEU A 155 -13.41 -10.89 -11.34
CA LEU A 155 -12.87 -11.62 -12.50
C LEU A 155 -13.95 -12.06 -13.49
N ASP A 156 -15.17 -12.32 -13.02
CA ASP A 156 -16.24 -12.86 -13.85
C ASP A 156 -17.29 -11.82 -14.27
N GLY A 157 -17.18 -10.60 -13.73
CA GLY A 157 -17.99 -9.44 -14.09
C GLY A 157 -19.36 -9.44 -13.42
N ASP A 158 -19.55 -10.16 -12.31
CA ASP A 158 -20.82 -10.22 -11.60
C ASP A 158 -21.01 -9.10 -10.56
N GLY A 159 -19.93 -8.35 -10.28
CA GLY A 159 -19.91 -7.23 -9.36
C GLY A 159 -19.47 -7.58 -7.94
N ASP A 160 -19.27 -8.86 -7.62
CA ASP A 160 -18.65 -9.32 -6.38
C ASP A 160 -17.13 -9.50 -6.59
N LEU A 161 -16.33 -9.21 -5.57
CA LEU A 161 -14.87 -9.34 -5.69
C LEU A 161 -14.41 -10.79 -5.46
N ASP A 162 -13.58 -11.29 -6.37
CA ASP A 162 -12.96 -12.60 -6.29
C ASP A 162 -11.62 -12.57 -5.58
N LEU A 163 -11.40 -13.50 -4.66
CA LEU A 163 -10.12 -13.63 -3.98
C LEU A 163 -9.12 -14.45 -4.80
N VAL A 164 -8.05 -13.81 -5.28
CA VAL A 164 -7.01 -14.45 -6.08
C VAL A 164 -5.69 -14.43 -5.32
N THR A 165 -5.01 -15.59 -5.26
CA THR A 165 -3.71 -15.72 -4.61
C THR A 165 -2.64 -16.27 -5.55
N ALA A 166 -1.42 -15.76 -5.41
CA ALA A 166 -0.23 -16.37 -5.99
C ALA A 166 0.52 -17.12 -4.89
N ASN A 167 0.69 -18.43 -5.05
CA ASN A 167 1.25 -19.29 -4.01
C ASN A 167 2.74 -19.55 -4.22
N ARG A 168 3.51 -19.64 -3.13
CA ARG A 168 4.88 -20.15 -3.19
C ARG A 168 4.83 -21.64 -3.48
N ASN A 169 5.65 -22.08 -4.43
CA ASN A 169 5.84 -23.50 -4.78
C ASN A 169 4.60 -24.19 -5.39
N SER A 170 3.73 -23.44 -6.08
CA SER A 170 2.64 -23.99 -6.89
C SER A 170 3.12 -24.63 -8.18
#